data_AF-A0A379X070-F1
#
_entry.id   AF-A0A379X070-F1
#
_cell.length_a   1.000
_cell.length_b   1.000
_cell.length_c   1.000
_cell.angle_alpha   90.00
_cell.angle_beta   90.00
_cell.angle_gamma   90.00
#
_symmetry.space_group_name_H-M   'P 1'
#
loop_
_entity.id
_entity.type
_entity.pdbx_description
1 polymer ?
#
loop_
_entity_poly.entity_id
_entity_poly.type
_entity_poly.pdbx_seq_one_letter_code
_entity_poly.pdbx_strand_id
1 'polypeptide(L)' 'MRKAGGNPLEYLKYTFTDLIIAMVSPSGSQGGEIASRESIELSFSTVKQEYVVQNQQGGSGGTITAGYDFKANKEI' A
#
# COMPACT_ATOMS: atom_id res chain seq x y z
N MET A 1 -4.85 1.72 -1.04
CA MET A 1 -6.09 1.03 -1.49
C MET A 1 -7.23 2.05 -1.55
N ARG A 2 -8.13 1.90 -2.53
CA ARG A 2 -9.26 2.82 -2.76
C ARG A 2 -10.53 2.02 -3.00
N LYS A 3 -11.66 2.44 -2.40
CA LYS A 3 -12.96 1.81 -2.65
C LYS A 3 -13.41 2.04 -4.09
N ALA A 4 -14.09 1.06 -4.67
CA ALA A 4 -14.76 1.20 -5.96
C ALA A 4 -16.16 1.83 -5.78
N GLY A 5 -16.77 2.30 -6.88
CA GLY A 5 -18.14 2.83 -6.88
C GLY A 5 -18.25 4.31 -6.54
N GLY A 6 -19.45 4.74 -6.14
CA GLY A 6 -19.85 6.16 -6.08
C GLY A 6 -19.01 7.05 -5.16
N ASN A 7 -18.54 6.53 -4.03
CA ASN A 7 -17.67 7.24 -3.09
C ASN A 7 -16.28 6.57 -3.05
N PRO A 8 -15.34 6.93 -3.93
CA PRO A 8 -14.06 6.25 -4.08
C PRO A 8 -13.03 6.67 -3.02
N LEU A 9 -13.33 6.40 -1.75
CA LEU A 9 -12.48 6.76 -0.61
C LEU A 9 -11.13 6.00 -0.64
N GLU A 10 -10.02 6.73 -0.52
CA GLU A 10 -8.69 6.17 -0.22
C GLU A 10 -8.62 5.75 1.25
N TYR A 11 -9.08 4.55 1.56
CA TYR A 11 -9.26 4.12 2.95
C TYR A 11 -8.01 3.52 3.59
N LEU A 12 -7.01 3.11 2.81
CA LEU A 12 -5.74 2.62 3.35
C LEU A 12 -4.58 3.17 2.54
N LYS A 13 -3.63 3.81 3.20
CA LYS A 13 -2.41 4.37 2.61
C LYS A 13 -1.20 3.88 3.39
N TYR A 14 -0.22 3.36 2.66
CA TYR A 14 1.11 3.10 3.19
C TYR A 14 2.07 4.11 2.56
N THR A 15 2.89 4.74 3.40
CA THR A 15 4.01 5.58 2.97
C THR A 15 5.28 4.91 3.44
N PHE A 16 6.18 4.61 2.51
CA PHE A 16 7.49 4.00 2.79
C PHE A 16 8.59 5.03 2.57
N THR A 17 9.61 5.04 3.41
CA THR A 17 10.78 5.94 3.30
C THR A 17 12.06 5.11 3.26
N ASP A 18 13.10 5.62 2.57
CA ASP A 18 14.38 4.93 2.33
C ASP A 18 14.15 3.53 1.74
N LEU A 19 13.49 3.50 0.58
CA LEU A 19 13.00 2.28 -0.06
C LEU A 19 13.91 1.84 -1.19
N ILE A 20 14.15 0.52 -1.25
CA ILE A 20 14.85 -0.16 -2.35
C ILE A 20 13.94 -1.24 -2.96
N ILE A 21 14.14 -1.50 -4.25
CA ILE A 21 13.57 -2.69 -4.91
C ILE A 21 14.47 -3.87 -4.56
N ALA A 22 13.96 -4.79 -3.77
CA ALA A 22 14.72 -5.95 -3.29
C ALA A 22 14.71 -7.10 -4.30
N MET A 23 13.59 -7.28 -5.00
CA MET A 23 13.42 -8.32 -6.00
C MET A 23 12.45 -7.89 -7.10
N VAL A 24 12.73 -8.35 -8.33
CA VAL A 24 11.82 -8.27 -9.48
C VAL A 24 11.72 -9.65 -10.09
N SER A 25 10.50 -10.15 -10.27
CA SER A 25 10.22 -11.49 -10.79
C SER A 25 9.12 -11.45 -11.86
N PRO A 26 9.49 -11.26 -13.14
CA PRO A 26 8.53 -11.30 -14.24
C PRO A 26 8.08 -12.74 -14.54
N SER A 27 6.84 -12.88 -15.02
CA SER A 27 6.20 -14.14 -15.39
C SER A 27 5.21 -13.94 -16.54
N GLY A 28 5.03 -14.97 -17.36
CA GLY A 28 4.07 -14.97 -18.46
C GLY A 28 3.93 -16.37 -19.04
N SER A 29 2.90 -16.59 -19.86
CA SER A 29 2.70 -17.85 -20.57
C SER A 29 2.90 -17.69 -22.07
N GLN A 30 3.31 -18.77 -22.73
CA GLN A 30 3.26 -18.83 -24.18
C GLN A 30 1.79 -18.76 -24.63
N GLY A 31 1.51 -18.01 -25.71
CA GLY A 31 0.16 -17.91 -26.27
C GLY A 31 -0.85 -17.08 -25.46
N GLY A 32 -0.46 -16.49 -24.32
CA GLY A 32 -1.30 -15.53 -23.58
C GLY A 32 -2.41 -16.15 -22.74
N GLU A 33 -2.38 -17.45 -22.49
CA GLU A 33 -3.29 -18.14 -21.55
C GLU A 33 -3.31 -17.50 -20.15
N ILE A 34 -2.16 -16.98 -19.71
CA ILE A 34 -2.01 -16.17 -18.51
C ILE A 34 -1.48 -14.80 -18.92
N ALA A 35 -2.18 -13.75 -18.52
CA ALA A 35 -1.69 -12.38 -18.70
C ALA A 35 -0.31 -12.21 -18.00
N SER A 36 0.63 -11.62 -18.72
CA SER A 36 1.97 -11.32 -18.19
C SER A 36 1.87 -10.50 -16.90
N ARG A 37 2.68 -10.86 -15.91
CA ARG A 37 2.70 -10.25 -14.58
C ARG A 37 4.13 -10.14 -14.08
N GLU A 38 4.36 -9.17 -13.20
CA GLU A 38 5.62 -9.00 -12.51
C GLU A 38 5.36 -8.84 -11.01
N SER A 39 6.06 -9.63 -10.20
CA SER A 39 6.07 -9.48 -8.75
C SER A 39 7.28 -8.65 -8.34
N ILE A 40 7.07 -7.67 -7.46
CA ILE A 40 8.11 -6.78 -6.95
C ILE A 40 8.10 -6.84 -5.43
N GLU A 41 9.27 -6.99 -4.82
CA GLU A 41 9.46 -6.92 -3.37
C GLU A 41 10.20 -5.63 -3.01
N LEU A 42 9.74 -4.96 -1.96
CA LEU A 42 10.25 -3.66 -1.51
C LEU A 42 10.79 -3.80 -0.09
N SER A 43 12.01 -3.32 0.13
CA SER A 43 12.57 -3.14 1.48
C SER A 43 12.62 -1.64 1.78
N PHE A 44 12.35 -1.24 3.03
CA PHE A 44 12.24 0.16 3.44
C PHE A 44 12.67 0.33 4.89
N SER A 45 13.15 1.52 5.27
CA SER A 45 13.53 1.82 6.66
C SER A 45 12.34 2.15 7.55
N THR A 46 11.30 2.73 6.98
CA THR A 46 10.20 3.33 7.75
C THR A 46 8.89 3.10 7.02
N VAL A 47 7.83 2.83 7.77
CA VAL A 47 6.47 2.74 7.27
C VAL A 47 5.54 3.64 8.08
N LYS A 48 4.68 4.39 7.38
CA LYS A 48 3.51 5.05 7.96
C LYS A 48 2.26 4.43 7.33
N GLN A 49 1.35 3.93 8.16
CA GLN A 49 0.06 3.42 7.77
C GLN A 49 -1.04 4.40 8.19
N GLU A 50 -1.90 4.77 7.25
CA GLU A 50 -3.04 5.65 7.47
C GLU A 50 -4.31 4.92 7.04
N TYR A 51 -5.25 4.74 7.98
CA TYR A 51 -6.56 4.17 7.74
C TYR A 51 -7.64 5.23 7.89
N VAL A 52 -8.39 5.49 6.81
CA VAL A 52 -9.47 6.48 6.80
C VAL A 52 -10.79 5.76 7.07
N VAL A 53 -11.41 6.09 8.19
CA VAL A 53 -12.74 5.58 8.57
C VAL A 53 -13.77 6.19 7.62
N GLN A 54 -14.69 5.36 7.10
CA GLN A 54 -15.78 5.86 6.26
C GLN A 54 -17.01 6.16 7.12
N ASN A 55 -17.57 7.36 6.98
CA ASN A 55 -18.84 7.75 7.62
C ASN A 55 -20.05 7.17 6.85
N GLN A 56 -21.26 7.35 7.40
CA GLN A 56 -22.49 6.80 6.80
C GLN A 56 -22.81 7.39 5.41
N GLN A 57 -22.37 8.62 5.13
CA GLN A 57 -22.53 9.30 3.85
C GLN A 57 -21.49 8.84 2.81
N GLY A 58 -20.56 7.96 3.21
CA GLY A 58 -19.50 7.43 2.36
C GLY A 58 -18.24 8.30 2.30
N GLY A 59 -18.19 9.42 3.02
CA GLY A 59 -17.03 10.29 3.14
C GLY A 59 -16.09 9.90 4.28
N SER A 60 -15.08 10.73 4.56
CA SER A 60 -14.16 10.52 5.69
C SER A 60 -14.86 10.80 7.02
N GLY A 61 -14.69 9.90 7.98
CA GLY A 61 -15.07 10.05 9.39
C GLY A 61 -13.87 10.28 10.32
N GLY A 62 -12.67 10.49 9.76
CA GLY A 62 -11.42 10.60 10.50
C GLY A 62 -10.35 9.63 10.01
N THR A 63 -9.10 9.87 10.41
CA THR A 63 -7.95 9.05 10.03
C THR A 63 -7.27 8.51 11.29
N ILE A 64 -6.99 7.21 11.29
CA ILE A 64 -6.15 6.54 12.29
C ILE A 64 -4.78 6.35 11.65
N THR A 65 -3.74 6.84 12.31
CA THR A 65 -2.38 6.80 11.80
C THR A 65 -1.47 6.08 12.79
N ALA A 66 -0.64 5.20 12.27
CA ALA A 66 0.45 4.57 13.01
C ALA A 66 1.69 4.51 12.12
N GLY A 67 2.87 4.51 12.71
CA GLY A 67 4.09 4.35 11.94
C GLY A 67 5.24 3.81 12.78
N TYR A 68 6.22 3.27 12.08
CA TYR A 68 7.41 2.72 12.71
C TYR A 68 8.65 2.97 11.85
N ASP A 69 9.75 3.32 12.51
CA ASP A 69 11.10 3.38 11.96
C ASP A 69 11.87 2.14 12.41
N PHE A 70 12.07 1.20 11.48
CA PHE A 70 12.80 -0.04 11.72
C PHE A 70 14.29 0.17 11.85
N LYS A 71 14.84 1.20 11.20
CA LYS A 71 16.27 1.52 11.26
C LYS A 71 16.65 2.13 12.61
N ALA A 72 15.77 2.95 13.17
CA ALA A 72 15.92 3.51 14.51
C ALA A 72 15.29 2.65 15.62
N ASN A 73 14.55 1.60 15.26
CA ASN A 73 13.83 0.70 16.16
C ASN A 73 12.87 1.43 17.14
N LYS A 74 12.03 2.31 16.60
CA LYS A 74 11.06 3.11 17.39
C LYS A 74 9.83 3.52 16.58
N GLU A 75 8.77 3.87 17.28
CA GLU A 75 7.58 4.52 16.70
C GLU A 75 7.91 5.92 16.14
N ILE A 76 7.11 6.37 15.15
CA ILE A 76 7.20 7.71 14.54
C ILE A 76 5.91 8.52 14.72
#